data_AF-A0A9P9TP54-F1
#
_entry.id   AF-A0A9P9TP54-F1
#
_cell.length_a   1.000
_cell.length_b   1.000
_cell.length_c   1.000
_cell.angle_alpha   90.00
_cell.angle_beta   90.00
_cell.angle_gamma   90.00
#
_symmetry.space_group_name_H-M   'P 1'
#
loop_
_entity.id
_entity.type
_entity.pdbx_description
1 polymer ?
#
loop_
_entity_poly.entity_id
_entity_poly.type
_entity_poly.pdbx_seq_one_letter_code
_entity_poly.pdbx_strand_id
1 'polypeptide(L)'
;MSAPEDQIKVLVTGFGPFLDITTNPSWEVARRLPTDLLGTDGEVIRIIVPTEPTPAAYHKILAQTSQLIKQHAPAVIVHMGLDVESSRGLFKVERSAPKEGYHDIPDIDRKVFTRAENKTTFGKAPASLVTSLDIDSAVEAWVAACASLALPKDPGVSKTKPKGKKDGKQPIEVRSSDDVGTYVCGFQYYSSMLQTHHATGRRDIVFLHLPKLESTEELEIGRKVTEELVKILVKVRRP
;
A
#
# COMPACT_ATOMS: atom_id res chain seq x y z
N MET A 1 -12.45 -1.23 -28.27
CA MET A 1 -12.95 -0.01 -27.61
C MET A 1 -11.76 0.61 -26.91
N SER A 2 -11.30 1.78 -27.36
CA SER A 2 -10.28 2.55 -26.63
C SER A 2 -10.82 2.90 -25.26
N ALA A 3 -9.99 2.83 -24.21
CA ALA A 3 -10.37 3.35 -22.91
C ALA A 3 -10.68 4.86 -23.07
N PRO A 4 -11.72 5.40 -22.39
CA PRO A 4 -11.95 6.84 -22.39
C PRO A 4 -10.67 7.56 -21.94
N GLU A 5 -10.27 8.60 -22.67
CA GLU A 5 -9.08 9.41 -22.34
C GLU A 5 -9.19 10.12 -20.97
N ASP A 6 -10.38 10.11 -20.35
CA ASP A 6 -10.70 10.77 -19.08
C ASP A 6 -10.51 9.89 -17.83
N GLN A 7 -9.97 8.68 -17.94
CA GLN A 7 -9.79 7.78 -16.78
C GLN A 7 -8.46 7.99 -16.06
N ILE A 8 -8.50 8.26 -14.76
CA ILE A 8 -7.31 8.33 -13.90
C ILE A 8 -6.91 6.90 -13.52
N LYS A 9 -5.76 6.45 -14.02
CA LYS A 9 -5.23 5.11 -13.74
C LYS A 9 -4.52 5.07 -12.40
N VAL A 10 -4.92 4.15 -11.53
CA VAL A 10 -4.26 3.89 -10.24
C VAL A 10 -3.77 2.45 -10.23
N LEU A 11 -2.45 2.27 -10.12
CA LEU A 11 -1.86 0.94 -9.96
C LEU A 11 -1.89 0.54 -8.49
N VAL A 12 -2.51 -0.58 -8.16
CA VAL A 12 -2.54 -1.13 -6.80
C VAL A 12 -1.89 -2.49 -6.79
N THR A 13 -0.94 -2.71 -5.87
CA THR A 13 -0.28 -4.02 -5.71
C THR A 13 -0.39 -4.51 -4.28
N GLY A 14 -0.37 -5.83 -4.09
CA GLY A 14 -0.22 -6.46 -2.79
C GLY A 14 0.82 -7.58 -2.86
N PHE A 15 1.43 -7.90 -1.73
CA PHE A 15 2.38 -9.01 -1.62
C PHE A 15 1.67 -10.36 -1.52
N GLY A 16 2.30 -11.37 -2.11
CA GLY A 16 1.89 -12.77 -1.94
C GLY A 16 2.32 -13.34 -0.59
N PRO A 17 2.18 -14.67 -0.42
CA PRO A 17 2.68 -15.37 0.76
C PRO A 17 4.19 -15.13 0.98
N PHE A 18 4.60 -15.03 2.24
CA PHE A 18 6.01 -14.90 2.61
C PHE A 18 6.26 -15.50 3.99
N LEU A 19 7.39 -16.19 4.18
CA LEU A 19 7.75 -16.86 5.44
C LEU A 19 6.60 -17.76 5.95
N ASP A 20 6.06 -17.47 7.14
CA ASP A 20 4.94 -18.15 7.79
C ASP A 20 3.56 -17.57 7.41
N ILE A 21 3.52 -16.46 6.67
CA ILE A 21 2.29 -15.84 6.16
C ILE A 21 1.84 -16.60 4.90
N THR A 22 0.94 -17.57 5.10
CA THR A 22 0.38 -18.41 4.02
C THR A 22 -0.64 -17.67 3.16
N THR A 23 -1.38 -16.73 3.75
CA THR A 23 -2.32 -15.84 3.06
C THR A 23 -1.98 -14.41 3.46
N ASN A 24 -1.57 -13.60 2.48
CA ASN A 24 -1.18 -12.21 2.74
C ASN A 24 -2.37 -11.27 2.49
N PRO A 25 -2.84 -10.55 3.52
CA PRO A 25 -4.03 -9.71 3.39
C PRO A 25 -3.85 -8.56 2.39
N SER A 26 -2.61 -8.13 2.10
CA SER A 26 -2.38 -7.07 1.11
C SER A 26 -2.79 -7.50 -0.29
N TRP A 27 -2.45 -8.73 -0.70
CA TRP A 27 -2.93 -9.26 -1.98
C TRP A 27 -4.42 -9.55 -1.98
N GLU A 28 -4.94 -10.11 -0.88
CA GLU A 28 -6.36 -10.42 -0.76
C GLU A 28 -7.23 -9.17 -0.82
N VAL A 29 -6.80 -8.06 -0.23
CA VAL A 29 -7.46 -6.75 -0.37
C VAL A 29 -7.32 -6.23 -1.81
N ALA A 30 -6.12 -6.26 -2.39
CA ALA A 30 -5.87 -5.75 -3.74
C ALA A 30 -6.80 -6.39 -4.78
N ARG A 31 -6.86 -7.74 -4.79
CA ARG A 31 -7.66 -8.50 -5.76
C ARG A 31 -9.18 -8.36 -5.59
N ARG A 32 -9.64 -7.78 -4.49
CA ARG A 32 -11.07 -7.51 -4.22
C ARG A 32 -11.49 -6.10 -4.64
N LEU A 33 -10.55 -5.22 -4.96
CA LEU A 33 -10.87 -3.88 -5.42
C LEU A 33 -11.67 -3.94 -6.73
N PRO A 34 -12.69 -3.07 -6.89
CA PRO A 34 -13.42 -2.95 -8.14
C PRO A 34 -12.50 -2.37 -9.21
N THR A 35 -12.79 -2.68 -10.47
CA THR A 35 -12.01 -2.16 -11.60
C THR A 35 -12.16 -0.65 -11.77
N ASP A 36 -13.32 -0.10 -11.42
CA ASP A 36 -13.63 1.32 -11.53
C ASP A 36 -14.16 1.87 -10.20
N LEU A 37 -13.70 3.04 -9.82
CA LEU A 37 -14.23 3.85 -8.73
C LEU A 37 -14.67 5.21 -9.25
N LEU A 38 -15.70 5.78 -8.61
CA LEU A 38 -16.02 7.20 -8.76
C LEU A 38 -15.17 7.99 -7.75
N GLY A 39 -14.38 8.93 -8.26
CA GLY A 39 -13.60 9.87 -7.47
C GLY A 39 -14.46 10.88 -6.73
N THR A 40 -13.83 11.69 -5.89
CA THR A 40 -14.53 12.65 -5.03
C THR A 40 -15.21 13.78 -5.79
N ASP A 41 -14.77 14.07 -7.02
CA ASP A 41 -15.32 15.16 -7.82
C ASP A 41 -15.91 14.63 -9.15
N GLY A 42 -16.25 13.35 -9.18
CA GLY A 42 -16.93 12.70 -10.30
C GLY A 42 -16.01 12.13 -11.38
N GLU A 43 -14.69 12.18 -11.20
CA GLU A 43 -13.76 11.55 -12.13
C GLU A 43 -13.84 10.01 -12.06
N VAL A 44 -13.58 9.34 -13.18
CA VAL A 44 -13.52 7.87 -13.20
C VAL A 44 -12.09 7.42 -12.89
N ILE A 45 -11.93 6.69 -11.79
CA ILE A 45 -10.66 6.10 -11.38
C ILE A 45 -10.63 4.64 -11.82
N ARG A 46 -9.72 4.31 -12.75
CA ARG A 46 -9.46 2.94 -13.20
C ARG A 46 -8.41 2.31 -12.29
N ILE A 47 -8.82 1.36 -11.45
CA ILE A 47 -7.89 0.57 -10.65
C ILE A 47 -7.28 -0.53 -11.51
N ILE A 48 -5.96 -0.61 -11.49
CA ILE A 48 -5.17 -1.63 -12.15
C ILE A 48 -4.54 -2.49 -11.06
N VAL A 49 -4.97 -3.74 -10.98
CA VAL A 49 -4.35 -4.76 -10.11
C VAL A 49 -3.66 -5.76 -11.03
N PRO A 50 -2.37 -6.08 -10.83
CA PRO A 50 -1.71 -7.16 -11.57
C PRO A 50 -2.46 -8.49 -11.42
N THR A 51 -2.26 -9.44 -12.32
CA THR A 51 -2.93 -10.76 -12.25
C THR A 51 -2.38 -11.64 -11.13
N GLU A 52 -1.12 -11.43 -10.75
CA GLU A 52 -0.40 -12.19 -9.74
C GLU A 52 0.11 -11.25 -8.63
N PRO A 53 0.22 -11.75 -7.39
CA PRO A 53 0.76 -10.97 -6.29
C PRO A 53 2.21 -10.54 -6.55
N THR A 54 2.62 -9.46 -5.90
CA THR A 54 4.03 -9.09 -5.85
C THR A 54 4.78 -10.14 -5.03
N PRO A 55 5.82 -10.80 -5.58
CA PRO A 55 6.65 -11.69 -4.80
C PRO A 55 7.48 -10.87 -3.82
N ALA A 56 7.57 -11.32 -2.56
CA ALA A 56 8.45 -10.73 -1.56
C ALA A 56 9.93 -11.08 -1.85
N ALA A 57 10.43 -10.66 -3.02
CA ALA A 57 11.77 -10.93 -3.55
C ALA A 57 12.34 -9.68 -4.23
N TYR A 58 13.49 -9.18 -3.77
CA TYR A 58 14.02 -7.86 -4.13
C TYR A 58 14.19 -7.68 -5.64
N HIS A 59 14.84 -8.63 -6.31
CA HIS A 59 15.11 -8.52 -7.75
C HIS A 59 13.84 -8.63 -8.60
N LYS A 60 12.87 -9.45 -8.17
CA LYS A 60 11.59 -9.59 -8.87
C LYS A 60 10.74 -8.33 -8.72
N ILE A 61 10.73 -7.72 -7.53
CA ILE A 61 10.09 -6.42 -7.28
C ILE A 61 10.65 -5.37 -8.23
N LEU A 62 11.99 -5.24 -8.31
CA LEU A 62 12.63 -4.22 -9.14
C LEU A 62 12.22 -4.34 -10.62
N ALA A 63 12.18 -5.57 -11.13
CA ALA A 63 11.80 -5.86 -12.51
C ALA A 63 10.30 -5.63 -12.76
N GLN A 64 9.44 -6.17 -11.89
CA GLN A 64 7.99 -6.09 -12.02
C GLN A 64 7.50 -4.65 -11.93
N THR A 65 7.99 -3.87 -10.97
CA THR A 65 7.61 -2.46 -10.81
C THR A 65 7.94 -1.65 -12.06
N SER A 66 9.15 -1.80 -12.61
CA SER A 66 9.54 -1.13 -13.86
C SER A 66 8.62 -1.54 -15.03
N GLN A 67 8.26 -2.82 -15.14
CA GLN A 67 7.34 -3.30 -16.17
C GLN A 67 5.94 -2.68 -16.01
N LEU A 68 5.37 -2.70 -14.81
CA LEU A 68 4.03 -2.19 -14.54
C LEU A 68 3.92 -0.69 -14.79
N ILE A 69 4.92 0.10 -14.35
CA ILE A 69 4.98 1.54 -14.60
C ILE A 69 4.97 1.82 -16.11
N LYS A 70 5.84 1.13 -16.87
CA LYS A 70 5.93 1.30 -18.33
C LYS A 70 4.66 0.87 -19.05
N GLN A 71 4.09 -0.26 -18.66
CA GLN A 71 2.90 -0.83 -19.31
C GLN A 71 1.66 0.02 -19.07
N HIS A 72 1.47 0.53 -17.86
CA HIS A 72 0.21 1.14 -17.45
C HIS A 72 0.27 2.66 -17.39
N ALA A 73 1.44 3.28 -17.28
CA ALA A 73 1.62 4.71 -17.06
C ALA A 73 0.61 5.26 -16.02
N PRO A 74 0.61 4.72 -14.78
CA PRO A 74 -0.37 5.09 -13.76
C PRO A 74 -0.14 6.53 -13.30
N ALA A 75 -1.23 7.21 -12.94
CA ALA A 75 -1.19 8.55 -12.34
C ALA A 75 -0.83 8.48 -10.85
N VAL A 76 -1.33 7.46 -10.14
CA VAL A 76 -1.01 7.16 -8.74
C VAL A 76 -0.64 5.68 -8.61
N ILE A 77 0.32 5.37 -7.74
CA ILE A 77 0.65 3.98 -7.37
C ILE A 77 0.40 3.78 -5.86
N VAL A 78 -0.26 2.69 -5.50
CA VAL A 78 -0.46 2.27 -4.11
C VAL A 78 0.11 0.86 -3.95
N HIS A 79 1.27 0.74 -3.33
CA HIS A 79 1.79 -0.55 -2.91
C HIS A 79 1.22 -0.88 -1.53
N MET A 80 0.85 -2.13 -1.30
CA MET A 80 0.29 -2.58 -0.03
C MET A 80 1.13 -3.71 0.56
N GLY A 81 1.30 -3.69 1.87
CA GLY A 81 2.02 -4.72 2.62
C GLY A 81 1.38 -4.98 3.97
N LEU A 82 1.52 -6.21 4.47
CA LEU A 82 1.15 -6.56 5.83
C LEU A 82 2.18 -5.97 6.80
N ASP A 83 1.70 -5.21 7.78
CA ASP A 83 2.46 -4.90 8.97
C ASP A 83 2.09 -5.88 10.10
N VAL A 84 3.03 -6.75 10.43
CA VAL A 84 2.85 -7.81 11.45
C VAL A 84 2.87 -7.27 12.88
N GLU A 85 3.40 -6.07 13.10
CA GLU A 85 3.50 -5.41 14.40
C GLU A 85 2.34 -4.43 14.65
N SER A 86 1.60 -4.07 13.60
CA SER A 86 0.46 -3.17 13.71
C SER A 86 -0.64 -3.74 14.60
N SER A 87 -1.25 -2.87 15.42
CA SER A 87 -2.45 -3.21 16.16
C SER A 87 -3.59 -3.55 15.19
N ARG A 88 -4.52 -4.40 15.65
CA ARG A 88 -5.72 -4.72 14.87
C ARG A 88 -6.46 -3.43 14.49
N GLY A 89 -6.91 -3.33 13.24
CA GLY A 89 -7.65 -2.17 12.73
C GLY A 89 -6.82 -0.91 12.44
N LEU A 90 -5.49 -0.94 12.63
CA LEU A 90 -4.61 0.18 12.32
C LEU A 90 -3.98 0.04 10.92
N PHE A 91 -4.29 1.01 10.05
CA PHE A 91 -3.70 1.18 8.73
C PHE A 91 -2.77 2.39 8.71
N LYS A 92 -1.65 2.29 7.99
CA LYS A 92 -0.65 3.36 7.90
C LYS A 92 -0.30 3.65 6.45
N VAL A 93 -0.36 4.91 6.04
CA VAL A 93 0.21 5.37 4.77
C VAL A 93 1.62 5.91 5.00
N GLU A 94 2.60 5.35 4.31
CA GLU A 94 4.01 5.69 4.49
C GLU A 94 4.38 6.88 3.62
N ARG A 95 5.00 7.90 4.22
CA ARG A 95 5.38 9.14 3.55
C ARG A 95 6.76 9.04 2.87
N SER A 96 7.66 8.22 3.43
CA SER A 96 9.04 8.11 2.96
C SER A 96 9.59 6.69 3.01
N ALA A 97 10.71 6.47 2.32
CA ALA A 97 11.45 5.22 2.35
C ALA A 97 12.97 5.48 2.33
N PRO A 98 13.76 4.72 3.12
CA PRO A 98 15.22 4.83 3.09
C PRO A 98 15.81 4.15 1.84
N LYS A 99 17.01 4.56 1.41
CA LYS A 99 17.75 3.91 0.32
C LYS A 99 18.41 2.59 0.74
N GLU A 100 18.76 2.47 2.01
CA GLU A 100 19.67 1.45 2.54
C GLU A 100 18.95 0.50 3.53
N GLY A 101 19.63 -0.58 3.94
CA GLY A 101 19.14 -1.58 4.92
C GLY A 101 18.71 -2.91 4.31
N TYR A 102 18.53 -2.97 2.99
CA TYR A 102 18.04 -4.18 2.28
C TYR A 102 19.06 -5.32 2.13
N HIS A 103 20.25 -5.17 2.72
CA HIS A 103 21.31 -6.18 2.71
C HIS A 103 21.28 -7.09 3.94
N ASP A 104 20.44 -6.76 4.93
CA ASP A 104 20.42 -7.42 6.24
C ASP A 104 19.47 -8.63 6.28
N ILE A 105 18.32 -8.55 5.61
CA ILE A 105 17.23 -9.54 5.71
C ILE A 105 17.04 -10.26 4.36
N PRO A 106 17.29 -11.58 4.29
CA PRO A 106 17.02 -12.38 3.11
C PRO A 106 15.53 -12.42 2.76
N ASP A 107 15.24 -12.36 1.47
CA ASP A 107 13.90 -12.47 0.90
C ASP A 107 13.44 -13.93 0.73
N ILE A 108 12.28 -14.15 0.10
CA ILE A 108 11.73 -15.52 -0.10
C ILE A 108 12.61 -16.40 -1.00
N ASP A 109 13.46 -15.80 -1.84
CA ASP A 109 14.43 -16.51 -2.67
C ASP A 109 15.77 -16.72 -1.93
N ARG A 110 15.81 -16.40 -0.62
CA ARG A 110 16.99 -16.42 0.26
C ARG A 110 18.11 -15.49 -0.22
N LYS A 111 17.73 -14.37 -0.85
CA LYS A 111 18.67 -13.36 -1.35
C LYS A 111 18.49 -12.05 -0.59
N VAL A 112 19.57 -11.30 -0.50
CA VAL A 112 19.54 -9.91 -0.05
C VAL A 112 19.80 -9.00 -1.23
N PHE A 113 19.43 -7.72 -1.10
CA PHE A 113 19.90 -6.71 -2.04
C PHE A 113 21.22 -6.13 -1.51
N THR A 114 22.33 -6.59 -2.06
CA THR A 114 23.66 -6.31 -1.52
C THR A 114 24.00 -4.82 -1.59
N ARG A 115 24.93 -4.36 -0.74
CA ARG A 115 25.45 -2.98 -0.79
C ARG A 115 26.05 -2.63 -2.15
N ALA A 116 26.65 -3.61 -2.83
CA ALA A 116 27.19 -3.43 -4.17
C ALA A 116 26.09 -3.22 -5.23
N GLU A 117 25.02 -4.01 -5.16
CA GLU A 117 23.83 -3.83 -6.01
C GLU A 117 23.12 -2.51 -5.72
N ASN A 118 23.01 -2.11 -4.45
CA ASN A 118 22.46 -0.83 -4.03
C ASN A 118 23.22 0.34 -4.66
N LYS A 119 24.55 0.35 -4.50
CA LYS A 119 25.42 1.36 -5.11
C LYS A 119 25.30 1.40 -6.63
N THR A 120 25.17 0.25 -7.28
CA THR A 120 25.05 0.14 -8.75
C THR A 120 23.69 0.61 -9.24
N THR A 121 22.62 0.26 -8.53
CA THR A 121 21.22 0.50 -8.95
C THR A 121 20.73 1.88 -8.57
N PHE A 122 21.01 2.33 -7.34
CA PHE A 122 20.51 3.58 -6.79
C PHE A 122 21.56 4.71 -6.83
N GLY A 123 22.86 4.37 -6.89
CA GLY A 123 23.93 5.35 -7.09
C GLY A 123 23.84 6.57 -6.18
N LYS A 124 23.77 7.75 -6.80
CA LYS A 124 23.69 9.06 -6.12
C LYS A 124 22.27 9.46 -5.71
N ALA A 125 21.29 8.57 -5.82
CA ALA A 125 19.93 8.87 -5.35
C ALA A 125 19.91 9.24 -3.85
N PRO A 126 18.96 10.09 -3.42
CA PRO A 126 18.86 10.56 -2.04
C PRO A 126 18.85 9.43 -1.00
N ALA A 127 19.32 9.71 0.21
CA ALA A 127 19.33 8.70 1.29
C ALA A 127 17.92 8.27 1.73
N SER A 128 16.93 9.14 1.55
CA SER A 128 15.51 8.86 1.71
C SER A 128 14.72 9.56 0.61
N LEU A 129 13.69 8.92 0.11
CA LEU A 129 12.74 9.49 -0.84
C LEU A 129 11.39 9.71 -0.16
N VAL A 130 10.75 10.83 -0.49
CA VAL A 130 9.44 11.23 0.03
C VAL A 130 8.46 11.32 -1.14
N THR A 131 7.25 10.82 -0.95
CA THR A 131 6.17 10.96 -1.94
C THR A 131 5.91 12.42 -2.32
N SER A 132 5.43 12.64 -3.54
CA SER A 132 5.02 13.99 -4.01
C SER A 132 3.57 14.33 -3.64
N LEU A 133 2.84 13.37 -3.06
CA LEU A 133 1.46 13.56 -2.64
C LEU A 133 1.40 14.27 -1.28
N ASP A 134 0.42 15.13 -1.09
CA ASP A 134 0.16 15.76 0.20
C ASP A 134 -0.48 14.76 1.17
N ILE A 135 0.39 14.03 1.87
CA ILE A 135 -0.02 12.97 2.82
C ILE A 135 -0.73 13.54 4.04
N ASP A 136 -0.42 14.77 4.46
CA ASP A 136 -1.03 15.35 5.65
C ASP A 136 -2.51 15.67 5.37
N SER A 137 -2.79 16.34 4.23
CA SER A 137 -4.16 16.54 3.76
C SER A 137 -4.88 15.23 3.45
N ALA A 138 -4.17 14.24 2.87
CA ALA A 138 -4.75 12.94 2.57
C ALA A 138 -5.19 12.19 3.83
N VAL A 139 -4.36 12.17 4.88
CA VAL A 139 -4.67 11.46 6.13
C VAL A 139 -5.83 12.12 6.86
N GLU A 140 -5.91 13.45 6.89
CA GLU A 140 -7.06 14.16 7.47
C GLU A 140 -8.37 13.73 6.81
N ALA A 141 -8.42 13.74 5.48
CA ALA A 141 -9.59 13.29 4.73
C ALA A 141 -9.87 11.79 4.94
N TRP A 142 -8.82 10.97 5.07
CA TRP A 142 -8.94 9.51 5.22
C TRP A 142 -9.50 9.12 6.58
N VAL A 143 -9.10 9.81 7.64
CA VAL A 143 -9.68 9.67 8.98
C VAL A 143 -11.19 9.94 8.93
N ALA A 144 -11.61 11.02 8.27
CA ALA A 144 -13.03 11.36 8.14
C ALA A 144 -13.79 10.29 7.32
N ALA A 145 -13.22 9.82 6.20
CA ALA A 145 -13.83 8.83 5.33
C ALA A 145 -13.98 7.44 5.99
N CYS A 146 -13.04 7.07 6.87
CA CYS A 146 -13.06 5.79 7.58
C CYS A 146 -13.81 5.80 8.92
N ALA A 147 -14.33 6.95 9.37
CA ALA A 147 -14.93 7.11 10.71
C ALA A 147 -16.12 6.16 11.00
N SER A 148 -16.85 5.74 9.98
CA SER A 148 -17.97 4.79 10.12
C SER A 148 -17.56 3.32 9.94
N LEU A 149 -16.32 3.05 9.57
CA LEU A 149 -15.81 1.69 9.36
C LEU A 149 -15.35 1.09 10.69
N ALA A 150 -15.63 -0.19 10.86
CA ALA A 150 -15.19 -0.94 12.03
C ALA A 150 -15.05 -2.42 11.69
N LEU A 151 -14.02 -3.06 12.26
CA LEU A 151 -13.84 -4.50 12.20
C LEU A 151 -14.83 -5.22 13.12
N PRO A 152 -15.16 -6.50 12.82
CA PRO A 152 -15.88 -7.34 13.76
C PRO A 152 -15.07 -7.56 15.04
N LYS A 153 -15.78 -7.96 16.10
CA LYS A 153 -15.18 -8.22 17.41
C LYS A 153 -14.05 -9.23 17.29
N ASP A 154 -12.92 -8.93 17.92
CA ASP A 154 -11.80 -9.85 18.02
C ASP A 154 -12.25 -11.16 18.73
N PRO A 155 -12.18 -12.33 18.06
CA PRO A 155 -12.53 -13.61 18.65
C PRO A 155 -11.57 -14.05 19.77
N GLY A 156 -10.35 -13.48 19.86
CA GLY A 156 -9.31 -13.82 20.83
C GLY A 156 -9.45 -13.13 22.20
N VAL A 157 -10.30 -12.11 22.34
CA VAL A 157 -10.47 -11.40 23.62
C VAL A 157 -11.47 -12.14 24.53
N SER A 158 -10.92 -12.87 25.50
CA SER A 158 -11.65 -13.60 26.55
C SER A 158 -12.64 -12.70 27.32
N LYS A 159 -13.76 -13.31 27.71
CA LYS A 159 -14.93 -12.72 28.37
C LYS A 159 -14.59 -12.19 29.77
N THR A 160 -14.17 -10.95 29.89
CA THR A 160 -14.53 -10.13 31.06
C THR A 160 -15.61 -9.15 30.63
N LYS A 161 -16.81 -9.27 31.20
CA LYS A 161 -17.95 -8.39 30.91
C LYS A 161 -17.87 -7.14 31.78
N PRO A 162 -17.74 -5.92 31.22
CA PRO A 162 -18.34 -4.75 31.85
C PRO A 162 -19.81 -4.65 31.43
N LYS A 163 -20.65 -4.25 32.38
CA LYS A 163 -22.05 -3.89 32.16
C LYS A 163 -22.10 -2.60 31.31
N GLY A 164 -22.56 -2.72 30.07
CA GLY A 164 -22.79 -1.59 29.16
C GLY A 164 -22.53 -1.97 27.71
N LYS A 165 -23.57 -2.38 26.98
CA LYS A 165 -23.50 -2.71 25.55
C LYS A 165 -23.10 -1.46 24.76
N LYS A 166 -21.83 -1.38 24.34
CA LYS A 166 -21.44 -0.79 23.06
C LYS A 166 -21.19 -1.94 22.10
N ASP A 167 -21.71 -1.84 20.88
CA ASP A 167 -21.53 -2.87 19.85
C ASP A 167 -20.05 -3.26 19.77
N GLY A 168 -19.76 -4.56 19.84
CA GLY A 168 -18.40 -5.08 20.00
C GLY A 168 -17.49 -4.91 18.77
N LYS A 169 -17.76 -3.92 17.91
CA LYS A 169 -16.96 -3.62 16.73
C LYS A 169 -15.77 -2.75 17.10
N GLN A 170 -14.64 -3.01 16.46
CA GLN A 170 -13.40 -2.27 16.67
C GLN A 170 -13.28 -1.17 15.59
N PRO A 171 -13.20 0.12 15.96
CA PRO A 171 -13.04 1.20 14.99
C PRO A 171 -11.77 1.04 14.14
N ILE A 172 -11.81 1.53 12.91
CA ILE A 172 -10.63 1.66 12.07
C ILE A 172 -9.83 2.89 12.49
N GLU A 173 -8.52 2.71 12.67
CA GLU A 173 -7.56 3.80 12.82
C GLU A 173 -6.73 3.90 11.55
N VAL A 174 -6.57 5.12 11.03
CA VAL A 174 -5.72 5.40 9.87
C VAL A 174 -4.79 6.56 10.19
N ARG A 175 -3.54 6.49 9.76
CA ARG A 175 -2.54 7.56 10.00
C ARG A 175 -1.41 7.54 8.99
N SER A 176 -0.58 8.59 8.99
CA SER A 176 0.71 8.58 8.30
C SER A 176 1.80 7.94 9.14
N SER A 177 2.87 7.50 8.48
CA SER A 177 4.09 6.98 9.08
C SER A 177 5.29 7.33 8.19
N ASP A 178 6.49 7.43 8.77
CA ASP A 178 7.76 7.59 8.05
C ASP A 178 8.62 6.33 8.15
N ASP A 179 8.05 5.23 8.69
CA ASP A 179 8.74 3.97 8.94
C ASP A 179 8.09 2.82 8.15
N VAL A 180 8.42 2.78 6.85
CA VAL A 180 8.05 1.67 5.97
C VAL A 180 8.91 0.40 6.23
N GLY A 181 9.92 0.49 7.09
CA GLY A 181 10.89 -0.58 7.36
C GLY A 181 11.93 -0.79 6.26
N THR A 182 12.86 -1.71 6.52
CA THR A 182 14.01 -2.02 5.65
C THR A 182 13.99 -3.43 5.04
N TYR A 183 12.80 -4.04 4.96
CA TYR A 183 12.57 -5.28 4.22
C TYR A 183 11.99 -4.98 2.82
N VAL A 184 11.23 -5.91 2.22
CA VAL A 184 10.69 -5.78 0.86
C VAL A 184 9.69 -4.64 0.70
N CYS A 185 8.95 -4.26 1.74
CA CYS A 185 8.01 -3.13 1.72
C CYS A 185 8.75 -1.82 1.43
N GLY A 186 9.76 -1.50 2.25
CA GLY A 186 10.60 -0.32 2.06
C GLY A 186 11.34 -0.37 0.73
N PHE A 187 11.87 -1.54 0.35
CA PHE A 187 12.58 -1.68 -0.92
C PHE A 187 11.68 -1.39 -2.12
N GLN A 188 10.48 -1.96 -2.14
CA GLN A 188 9.49 -1.69 -3.18
C GLN A 188 9.15 -0.21 -3.21
N TYR A 189 8.91 0.41 -2.05
CA TYR A 189 8.53 1.81 -2.00
C TYR A 189 9.64 2.74 -2.52
N TYR A 190 10.87 2.58 -2.02
CA TYR A 190 12.03 3.37 -2.45
C TYR A 190 12.32 3.21 -3.95
N SER A 191 12.44 1.95 -4.40
CA SER A 191 12.77 1.67 -5.80
C SER A 191 11.68 2.13 -6.76
N SER A 192 10.40 1.97 -6.39
CA SER A 192 9.26 2.41 -7.17
C SER A 192 9.14 3.93 -7.23
N MET A 193 9.40 4.65 -6.13
CA MET A 193 9.52 6.12 -6.14
C MET A 193 10.60 6.59 -7.12
N LEU A 194 11.77 5.96 -7.10
CA LEU A 194 12.87 6.32 -7.99
C LEU A 194 12.52 6.05 -9.46
N GLN A 195 11.97 4.87 -9.77
CA GLN A 195 11.53 4.49 -11.11
C GLN A 195 10.42 5.41 -11.63
N THR A 196 9.44 5.74 -10.78
CA THR A 196 8.33 6.66 -11.12
C THR A 196 8.84 8.07 -11.38
N HIS A 197 9.79 8.56 -10.57
CA HIS A 197 10.41 9.86 -10.77
C HIS A 197 11.18 9.92 -12.08
N HIS A 198 11.94 8.88 -12.43
CA HIS A 198 12.62 8.81 -13.73
C HIS A 198 11.64 8.79 -14.91
N ALA A 199 10.46 8.19 -14.75
CA ALA A 199 9.47 8.09 -15.81
C ALA A 199 8.60 9.36 -15.97
N THR A 200 8.32 10.07 -14.89
CA THR A 200 7.27 11.12 -14.88
C THR A 200 7.72 12.46 -14.27
N GLY A 201 8.89 12.51 -13.64
CA GLY A 201 9.34 13.65 -12.84
C GLY A 201 8.68 13.74 -11.45
N ARG A 202 7.63 12.95 -11.17
CA ARG A 202 6.89 12.94 -9.90
C ARG A 202 7.07 11.63 -9.14
N ARG A 203 6.76 11.65 -7.85
CA ARG A 203 6.68 10.48 -6.98
C ARG A 203 5.25 10.34 -6.44
N ASP A 204 4.29 10.29 -7.35
CA ASP A 204 2.86 10.11 -7.01
C ASP A 204 2.58 8.65 -6.63
N ILE A 205 3.16 8.24 -5.51
CA ILE A 205 3.14 6.86 -5.04
C ILE A 205 3.14 6.85 -3.52
N VAL A 206 2.42 5.90 -2.93
CA VAL A 206 2.49 5.61 -1.49
C VAL A 206 2.67 4.12 -1.23
N PHE A 207 3.08 3.81 -0.01
CA PHE A 207 2.97 2.46 0.54
C PHE A 207 1.90 2.46 1.65
N LEU A 208 0.96 1.52 1.60
CA LEU A 208 -0.07 1.30 2.61
C LEU A 208 0.25 0.03 3.39
N HIS A 209 0.63 0.21 4.65
CA HIS A 209 0.65 -0.88 5.62
C HIS A 209 -0.76 -1.13 6.16
N LEU A 210 -1.20 -2.38 6.08
CA LEU A 210 -2.45 -2.84 6.66
C LEU A 210 -2.20 -3.87 7.77
N PRO A 211 -3.09 -3.96 8.76
CA PRO A 211 -2.96 -4.92 9.84
C PRO A 211 -3.29 -6.33 9.35
N LYS A 212 -3.18 -7.33 10.23
CA LYS A 212 -3.71 -8.66 9.95
C LYS A 212 -5.23 -8.58 9.70
N LEU A 213 -5.68 -9.14 8.57
CA LEU A 213 -7.07 -9.31 8.19
C LEU A 213 -7.25 -10.77 7.76
N GLU A 214 -8.04 -11.53 8.50
CA GLU A 214 -8.13 -12.98 8.33
C GLU A 214 -9.48 -13.42 7.78
N SER A 215 -10.56 -12.79 8.22
CA SER A 215 -11.91 -13.14 7.78
C SER A 215 -12.33 -12.39 6.52
N THR A 216 -13.28 -12.94 5.77
CA THR A 216 -13.88 -12.26 4.61
C THR A 216 -14.45 -10.90 4.98
N GLU A 217 -15.09 -10.77 6.16
CA GLU A 217 -15.62 -9.48 6.63
C GLU A 217 -14.49 -8.46 6.87
N GLU A 218 -13.38 -8.87 7.48
CA GLU A 218 -12.22 -8.02 7.69
C GLU A 218 -11.57 -7.59 6.38
N LEU A 219 -11.43 -8.51 5.42
CA LEU A 219 -10.91 -8.21 4.08
C LEU A 219 -11.82 -7.24 3.32
N GLU A 220 -13.15 -7.34 3.47
CA GLU A 220 -14.08 -6.37 2.89
C GLU A 220 -13.97 -4.98 3.53
N ILE A 221 -13.68 -4.90 4.83
CA ILE A 221 -13.37 -3.62 5.47
C ILE A 221 -12.03 -3.09 4.96
N GLY A 222 -10.99 -3.92 4.85
CA GLY A 222 -9.71 -3.54 4.27
C GLY A 222 -9.82 -3.00 2.85
N ARG A 223 -10.67 -3.62 2.01
CA ARG A 223 -11.02 -3.11 0.68
C ARG A 223 -11.62 -1.71 0.76
N LYS A 224 -12.66 -1.49 1.58
CA LYS A 224 -13.30 -0.18 1.73
C LYS A 224 -12.33 0.90 2.22
N VAL A 225 -11.48 0.57 3.20
CA VAL A 225 -10.43 1.49 3.70
C VAL A 225 -9.47 1.88 2.57
N THR A 226 -9.10 0.92 1.72
CA THR A 226 -8.21 1.15 0.57
C THR A 226 -8.89 1.97 -0.53
N GLU A 227 -10.18 1.75 -0.80
CA GLU A 227 -10.95 2.55 -1.77
C GLU A 227 -11.02 4.02 -1.39
N GLU A 228 -11.28 4.30 -0.11
CA GLU A 228 -11.29 5.68 0.40
C GLU A 228 -9.91 6.33 0.24
N LEU A 229 -8.83 5.60 0.58
CA LEU A 229 -7.47 6.10 0.34
C LEU A 229 -7.22 6.41 -1.15
N VAL A 230 -7.57 5.49 -2.05
CA VAL A 230 -7.37 5.68 -3.51
C VAL A 230 -8.07 6.94 -4.01
N LYS A 231 -9.34 7.15 -3.64
CA LYS A 231 -10.10 8.36 -4.03
C LYS A 231 -9.41 9.63 -3.54
N ILE A 232 -8.94 9.62 -2.29
CA ILE A 232 -8.29 10.77 -1.65
C ILE A 232 -6.93 11.05 -2.30
N LEU A 233 -6.12 10.03 -2.57
CA LEU A 233 -4.82 10.21 -3.22
C LEU A 233 -4.95 10.82 -4.62
N VAL A 234 -5.97 10.40 -5.38
CA VAL A 234 -6.30 11.01 -6.67
C VAL A 234 -6.68 12.47 -6.51
N LYS A 235 -7.46 12.82 -5.48
CA LYS A 235 -7.85 14.20 -5.18
C LYS A 235 -6.65 15.09 -4.83
N VAL A 236 -5.78 14.65 -3.91
CA VAL A 236 -4.62 15.45 -3.47
C VAL A 236 -3.48 15.48 -4.48
N ARG A 237 -3.47 14.56 -5.45
CA ARG A 237 -2.49 14.59 -6.54
C ARG A 237 -2.61 15.81 -7.45
N ARG A 238 -3.82 16.39 -7.55
CA ARG A 238 -4.22 17.37 -8.58
C ARG A 238 -3.10 18.37 -8.91
N PRO A 239 -2.94 18.67 -10.22
CA PRO A 239 -1.73 19.23 -10.82
C PRO A 239 -1.16 20.46 -10.11
#